data_AF-A0A929HA98-F1
#
_entry.id   AF-A0A929HA98-F1
#
_cell.length_a   1.000
_cell.length_b   1.000
_cell.length_c   1.000
_cell.angle_alpha   90.00
_cell.angle_beta   90.00
_cell.angle_gamma   90.00
#
_symmetry.space_group_name_H-M   'P 1'
#
loop_
_entity.id
_entity.type
_entity.pdbx_description
1 polymer ?
#
loop_
_entity_poly.entity_id
_entity_poly.type
_entity_poly.pdbx_seq_one_letter_code
_entity_poly.pdbx_strand_id
1 'polypeptide(L)'
;MIKTANPVNNDVPPPGLKRSISLTFLTFYGLGTIIGAGIYVLIGEVVGRAAYLAPLSFLLAAVIAGFTAFTYAELSSRYPRSAGESWYLSRAFSMRWPSLLAGWGVVGIGVISSATIVNGFAGYLHEFVAIDTGFAITLLVVLLGLVAAWGIRESVWLASIITLLEIGGLVFVSVIAIDGIQASGIPTINFDVSISTNTLGPILSGAFLAFYAFIGFEDMVNIAEEVKDPRRNMPRAIMLALTVSTLLYIGIAIIAVLAIDPRQLSQSSAPLAELVRGHSANAVIIISLIGMVAVVNGALIQIIMASRVLYGMAQQGNAPKQLGQVNRTTRTPLHATVLVVILLLVFALWLPLLTLATITSFITLAIFSAMHLTLWRLKVLDVKSDATVNYPLWVPVTGFIISLGFMLTELLIN
;
A
#
# COMPACT_ATOMS: atom_id res chain seq x y z
N MET A 1 -66.90 -7.05 9.56
CA MET A 1 -65.60 -7.05 8.84
C MET A 1 -64.67 -6.09 9.55
N ILE A 2 -63.81 -6.60 10.44
CA ILE A 2 -62.83 -5.83 11.19
C ILE A 2 -61.54 -5.80 10.36
N LYS A 3 -61.11 -4.61 9.93
CA LYS A 3 -59.82 -4.40 9.24
C LYS A 3 -58.69 -4.68 10.24
N THR A 4 -57.92 -5.73 9.99
CA THR A 4 -56.64 -5.99 10.65
C THR A 4 -55.63 -4.93 10.20
N ALA A 5 -55.07 -4.19 11.17
CA ALA A 5 -53.94 -3.30 10.95
C ALA A 5 -52.67 -4.16 10.78
N ASN A 6 -51.92 -3.93 9.70
CA ASN A 6 -50.58 -4.48 9.53
C ASN A 6 -49.66 -3.94 10.63
N PRO A 7 -48.86 -4.78 11.31
CA PRO A 7 -47.82 -4.29 12.20
C PRO A 7 -46.75 -3.60 11.34
N VAL A 8 -46.45 -2.35 11.69
CA VAL A 8 -45.27 -1.63 11.20
C VAL A 8 -44.06 -2.43 11.69
N ASN A 9 -43.43 -3.16 10.78
CA ASN A 9 -42.17 -3.83 11.04
C ASN A 9 -41.12 -2.73 11.28
N ASN A 10 -40.78 -2.50 12.56
CA ASN A 10 -39.62 -1.70 12.92
C ASN A 10 -38.37 -2.50 12.53
N ASP A 11 -38.04 -2.48 11.24
CA ASP A 11 -36.77 -2.97 10.73
C ASP A 11 -35.68 -2.05 11.30
N VAL A 12 -35.23 -2.38 12.51
CA VAL A 12 -33.96 -1.89 13.05
C VAL A 12 -32.92 -2.25 11.99
N PRO A 13 -32.27 -1.26 11.34
CA PRO A 13 -31.24 -1.58 10.37
C PRO A 13 -30.21 -2.48 11.07
N PRO A 14 -29.73 -3.53 10.39
CA PRO A 14 -28.80 -4.48 10.99
C PRO A 14 -27.64 -3.70 11.64
N PRO A 15 -27.17 -4.11 12.83
CA PRO A 15 -26.17 -3.35 13.57
C PRO A 15 -24.95 -3.07 12.68
N GLY A 16 -24.79 -1.81 12.29
CA GLY A 16 -23.66 -1.36 11.48
C GLY A 16 -22.36 -1.33 12.26
N LEU A 17 -21.22 -1.30 11.56
CA LEU A 17 -19.91 -1.18 12.18
C LEU A 17 -19.82 0.10 13.03
N LYS A 18 -19.15 0.01 14.20
CA LYS A 18 -19.01 1.15 15.11
C LYS A 18 -18.03 2.16 14.51
N ARG A 19 -18.49 3.40 14.32
CA ARG A 19 -17.64 4.51 13.89
C ARG A 19 -16.70 4.98 15.01
N SER A 20 -15.55 4.33 15.15
CA SER A 20 -14.57 4.62 16.20
C SER A 20 -13.32 5.35 15.72
N ILE A 21 -12.99 5.28 14.43
CA ILE A 21 -11.70 5.76 13.90
C ILE A 21 -11.75 7.27 13.64
N SER A 22 -10.83 8.02 14.24
CA SER A 22 -10.66 9.46 13.99
C SER A 22 -9.81 9.72 12.75
N LEU A 23 -9.83 10.96 12.25
CA LEU A 23 -8.95 11.41 11.17
C LEU A 23 -7.47 11.05 11.43
N THR A 24 -6.98 11.32 12.64
CA THR A 24 -5.58 11.07 13.02
C THR A 24 -5.21 9.60 12.93
N PHE A 25 -6.02 8.70 13.50
CA PHE A 25 -5.77 7.26 13.43
C PHE A 25 -5.90 6.73 12.00
N LEU A 26 -6.83 7.28 11.21
CA LEU A 26 -6.95 6.93 9.79
C LEU A 26 -5.72 7.38 8.99
N THR A 27 -5.19 8.58 9.24
CA THR A 27 -3.96 9.07 8.59
C THR A 27 -2.76 8.22 8.97
N PHE A 28 -2.58 7.86 10.25
CA PHE A 28 -1.48 6.97 10.64
C PHE A 28 -1.65 5.55 10.11
N TYR A 29 -2.86 5.03 10.03
CA TYR A 29 -3.13 3.76 9.36
C TYR A 29 -2.73 3.82 7.88
N GLY A 30 -3.17 4.84 7.15
CA GLY A 30 -2.80 5.04 5.75
C GLY A 30 -1.30 5.29 5.55
N LEU A 31 -0.63 5.97 6.49
CA LEU A 31 0.82 6.11 6.47
C LEU A 31 1.53 4.79 6.71
N GLY A 32 1.03 3.95 7.62
CA GLY A 32 1.63 2.64 7.92
C GLY A 32 1.51 1.67 6.76
N THR A 33 0.39 1.69 6.03
CA THR A 33 0.22 0.86 4.83
C THR A 33 1.16 1.30 3.70
N ILE A 34 1.36 2.61 3.53
CA ILE A 34 2.31 3.16 2.56
C ILE A 34 3.76 2.86 2.97
N ILE A 35 4.15 3.20 4.20
CA ILE A 35 5.53 3.14 4.71
C ILE A 35 6.02 1.70 4.95
N GLY A 36 5.16 0.83 5.50
CA GLY A 36 5.53 -0.39 6.20
C GLY A 36 6.61 -1.25 5.53
N ALA A 37 6.55 -1.44 4.21
CA ALA A 37 7.66 -2.07 3.48
C ALA A 37 8.12 -1.28 2.27
N GLY A 38 7.43 -0.20 1.88
CA GLY A 38 7.74 0.55 0.67
C GLY A 38 9.19 1.05 0.69
N ILE A 39 9.46 2.06 1.50
CA ILE A 39 10.80 2.66 1.56
C ILE A 39 11.83 1.81 2.30
N TYR A 40 11.38 1.03 3.30
CA TYR A 40 12.26 0.15 4.07
C TYR A 40 12.91 -0.93 3.21
N VAL A 41 12.20 -1.44 2.20
CA VAL A 41 12.69 -2.56 1.40
C VAL A 41 13.17 -2.12 0.02
N LEU A 42 12.43 -1.23 -0.65
CA LEU A 42 12.63 -0.98 -2.09
C LEU A 42 13.55 0.19 -2.41
N ILE A 43 13.98 0.99 -1.43
CA ILE A 43 14.85 2.13 -1.75
C ILE A 43 16.15 1.68 -2.44
N GLY A 44 16.72 0.54 -2.04
CA GLY A 44 17.89 -0.05 -2.70
C GLY A 44 17.62 -0.43 -4.15
N GLU A 45 16.49 -1.07 -4.43
CA GLU A 45 16.07 -1.45 -5.78
C GLU A 45 15.80 -0.25 -6.69
N VAL A 46 15.13 0.80 -6.17
CA VAL A 46 14.89 2.05 -6.89
C VAL A 46 16.22 2.75 -7.21
N VAL A 47 17.13 2.80 -6.25
CA VAL A 47 18.49 3.35 -6.46
C VAL A 47 19.29 2.47 -7.43
N GLY A 48 19.09 1.16 -7.45
CA GLY A 48 19.69 0.28 -8.46
C GLY A 48 19.27 0.61 -9.89
N ARG A 49 18.02 1.03 -10.10
CA ARG A 49 17.50 1.43 -11.43
C ARG A 49 17.86 2.87 -11.80
N ALA A 50 17.72 3.81 -10.87
CA ALA A 50 17.79 5.24 -11.15
C ALA A 50 19.10 5.90 -10.69
N ALA A 51 19.94 5.20 -9.92
CA ALA A 51 21.13 5.72 -9.28
C ALA A 51 20.85 7.05 -8.54
N TYR A 52 21.66 8.08 -8.79
CA TYR A 52 21.48 9.41 -8.22
C TYR A 52 20.16 10.11 -8.64
N LEU A 53 19.45 9.60 -9.65
CA LEU A 53 18.16 10.12 -10.09
C LEU A 53 16.97 9.52 -9.30
N ALA A 54 17.21 8.62 -8.34
CA ALA A 54 16.17 8.01 -7.51
C ALA A 54 15.19 9.03 -6.86
N PRO A 55 15.61 10.21 -6.37
CA PRO A 55 14.68 11.22 -5.87
C PRO A 55 13.65 11.67 -6.92
N LEU A 56 14.05 11.79 -8.19
CA LEU A 56 13.14 12.14 -9.29
C LEU A 56 12.17 10.98 -9.59
N SER A 57 12.63 9.74 -9.48
CA SER A 57 11.77 8.56 -9.58
C SER A 57 10.68 8.54 -8.50
N PHE A 58 11.03 8.83 -7.24
CA PHE A 58 10.06 8.96 -6.16
C PHE A 58 9.09 10.12 -6.38
N LEU A 59 9.58 11.27 -6.87
CA LEU A 59 8.73 12.41 -7.20
C LEU A 59 7.73 12.06 -8.32
N LEU A 60 8.19 11.41 -9.39
CA LEU A 60 7.32 10.99 -10.48
C LEU A 60 6.26 9.98 -10.00
N ALA A 61 6.67 8.99 -9.22
CA ALA A 61 5.76 8.03 -8.59
C ALA A 61 4.71 8.73 -7.71
N ALA A 62 5.12 9.72 -6.92
CA ALA A 62 4.22 10.51 -6.08
C ALA A 62 3.21 11.32 -6.91
N VAL A 63 3.61 11.89 -8.05
CA VAL A 63 2.69 12.61 -8.95
C VAL A 63 1.64 11.66 -9.52
N ILE A 64 2.05 10.46 -9.96
CA ILE A 64 1.14 9.43 -10.48
C ILE A 64 0.15 9.00 -9.39
N ALA A 65 0.65 8.70 -8.19
CA ALA A 65 -0.17 8.38 -7.02
C ALA A 65 -1.09 9.53 -6.61
N GLY A 66 -0.67 10.79 -6.78
CA GLY A 66 -1.44 11.99 -6.47
C GLY A 66 -2.73 12.12 -7.27
N PHE A 67 -2.69 11.85 -8.58
CA PHE A 67 -3.91 11.81 -9.39
C PHE A 67 -4.88 10.75 -8.87
N THR A 68 -4.37 9.57 -8.51
CA THR A 68 -5.18 8.51 -7.92
C THR A 68 -5.73 8.91 -6.56
N ALA A 69 -4.95 9.56 -5.70
CA ALA A 69 -5.40 10.02 -4.40
C ALA A 69 -6.54 11.03 -4.51
N PHE A 70 -6.53 11.94 -5.50
CA PHE A 70 -7.69 12.80 -5.77
C PHE A 70 -8.93 11.99 -6.16
N THR A 71 -8.78 11.00 -7.03
CA THR A 71 -9.88 10.12 -7.44
C THR A 71 -10.47 9.36 -6.24
N TYR A 72 -9.62 8.74 -5.41
CA TYR A 72 -10.05 8.02 -4.21
C TYR A 72 -10.63 8.94 -3.13
N ALA A 73 -10.09 10.14 -2.96
CA ALA A 73 -10.64 11.15 -2.06
C ALA A 73 -12.08 11.52 -2.46
N GLU A 74 -12.35 11.74 -3.76
CA GLU A 74 -13.71 12.00 -4.19
C GLU A 74 -14.62 10.76 -4.09
N LEU A 75 -14.17 9.59 -4.56
CA LEU A 75 -14.97 8.36 -4.51
C LEU A 75 -15.35 7.95 -3.08
N SER A 76 -14.40 8.02 -2.14
CA SER A 76 -14.64 7.73 -0.72
C SER A 76 -15.58 8.74 -0.05
N SER A 77 -15.58 9.99 -0.51
CA SER A 77 -16.54 11.01 -0.06
C SER A 77 -17.95 10.79 -0.62
N ARG A 78 -18.03 10.35 -1.90
CA ARG A 78 -19.29 10.04 -2.58
C ARG A 78 -19.95 8.78 -1.99
N TYR A 79 -19.17 7.73 -1.75
CA TYR A 79 -19.67 6.40 -1.36
C TYR A 79 -18.84 5.76 -0.23
N PRO A 80 -18.95 6.23 1.03
CA PRO A 80 -18.18 5.71 2.15
C PRO A 80 -18.66 4.32 2.61
N ARG A 81 -18.27 3.26 1.90
CA ARG A 81 -18.57 1.86 2.22
C ARG A 81 -17.33 0.99 2.15
N SER A 82 -17.25 -0.01 3.02
CA SER A 82 -16.07 -0.87 3.23
C SER A 82 -15.82 -1.91 2.11
N ALA A 83 -16.55 -1.84 0.99
CA ALA A 83 -16.35 -2.71 -0.18
C ALA A 83 -15.48 -2.06 -1.28
N GLY A 84 -14.96 -0.87 -1.00
CA GLY A 84 -13.89 -0.20 -1.77
C GLY A 84 -14.15 -0.12 -3.28
N GLU A 85 -13.15 -0.57 -4.04
CA GLU A 85 -13.06 -0.49 -5.50
C GLU A 85 -14.19 -1.27 -6.19
N SER A 86 -14.50 -2.46 -5.68
CA SER A 86 -15.57 -3.31 -6.23
C SER A 86 -16.95 -2.62 -6.11
N TRP A 87 -17.16 -1.88 -5.01
CA TRP A 87 -18.37 -1.11 -4.81
C TRP A 87 -18.44 0.10 -5.74
N TYR A 88 -17.35 0.86 -5.89
CA TYR A 88 -17.31 2.02 -6.78
C TYR A 88 -17.61 1.62 -8.23
N LEU A 89 -16.99 0.53 -8.71
CA LEU A 89 -17.23 -0.01 -10.05
C LEU A 89 -18.68 -0.43 -10.25
N SER A 90 -19.29 -1.12 -9.28
CA SER A 90 -20.69 -1.53 -9.37
C SER A 90 -21.67 -0.34 -9.45
N ARG A 91 -21.27 0.83 -8.92
CA ARG A 91 -22.06 2.06 -8.97
C ARG A 91 -21.91 2.80 -10.28
N ALA A 92 -20.73 2.80 -10.88
CA ALA A 92 -20.50 3.43 -12.18
C ALA A 92 -20.99 2.56 -13.34
N PHE A 93 -20.76 1.25 -13.25
CA PHE A 93 -21.06 0.29 -14.30
C PHE A 93 -22.13 -0.69 -13.80
N SER A 94 -23.28 -0.74 -14.47
CA SER A 94 -24.37 -1.69 -14.18
C SER A 94 -24.02 -3.15 -14.54
N MET A 95 -22.74 -3.50 -14.59
CA MET A 95 -22.21 -4.80 -14.99
C MET A 95 -21.47 -5.45 -13.81
N ARG A 96 -21.67 -6.76 -13.65
CA ARG A 96 -21.05 -7.53 -12.55
C ARG A 96 -19.55 -7.77 -12.76
N TRP A 97 -19.12 -7.98 -14.01
CA TRP A 97 -17.76 -8.40 -14.34
C TRP A 97 -16.65 -7.39 -13.96
N PRO A 98 -16.78 -6.07 -14.18
CA PRO A 98 -15.75 -5.11 -13.77
C PRO A 98 -15.51 -5.13 -12.26
N SER A 99 -16.58 -5.18 -11.48
CA SER A 99 -16.52 -5.26 -10.02
C SER A 99 -15.86 -6.56 -9.53
N LEU A 100 -16.11 -7.67 -10.24
CA LEU A 100 -15.49 -8.97 -9.96
C LEU A 100 -13.99 -8.96 -10.26
N LEU A 101 -13.60 -8.42 -11.42
CA LEU A 101 -12.18 -8.31 -11.81
C LEU A 101 -11.40 -7.44 -10.83
N ALA A 102 -11.96 -6.30 -10.41
CA ALA A 102 -11.33 -5.47 -9.40
C ALA A 102 -11.22 -6.17 -8.05
N GLY A 103 -12.28 -6.87 -7.59
CA GLY A 103 -12.23 -7.63 -6.35
C GLY A 103 -11.12 -8.70 -6.34
N TRP A 104 -11.00 -9.49 -7.41
CA TRP A 104 -9.90 -10.45 -7.55
C TRP A 104 -8.54 -9.79 -7.72
N GLY A 105 -8.47 -8.64 -8.39
CA GLY A 105 -7.25 -7.84 -8.50
C GLY A 105 -6.76 -7.34 -7.14
N VAL A 106 -7.67 -6.83 -6.29
CA VAL A 106 -7.35 -6.40 -4.92
C VAL A 106 -6.87 -7.57 -4.06
N VAL A 107 -7.49 -8.75 -4.16
CA VAL A 107 -6.99 -9.96 -3.50
C VAL A 107 -5.59 -10.33 -4.00
N GLY A 108 -5.36 -10.26 -5.32
CA GLY A 108 -4.06 -10.48 -5.94
C GLY A 108 -3.01 -9.50 -5.44
N ILE A 109 -3.34 -8.22 -5.34
CA ILE A 109 -2.47 -7.19 -4.76
C ILE A 109 -2.14 -7.55 -3.32
N GLY A 110 -3.12 -7.85 -2.47
CA GLY A 110 -2.88 -8.19 -1.07
C GLY A 110 -1.95 -9.41 -0.92
N VAL A 111 -2.15 -10.46 -1.72
CA VAL A 111 -1.31 -11.66 -1.72
C VAL A 111 0.13 -11.37 -2.19
N ILE A 112 0.27 -10.75 -3.37
CA ILE A 112 1.58 -10.53 -4.00
C ILE A 112 2.35 -9.45 -3.27
N SER A 113 1.68 -8.38 -2.83
CA SER A 113 2.27 -7.34 -1.99
C SER A 113 2.77 -7.93 -0.67
N SER A 114 1.96 -8.74 0.02
CA SER A 114 2.43 -9.43 1.24
C SER A 114 3.69 -10.26 0.98
N ALA A 115 3.76 -10.95 -0.16
CA ALA A 115 4.95 -11.72 -0.56
C ALA A 115 6.18 -10.84 -0.80
N THR A 116 6.01 -9.66 -1.42
CA THR A 116 7.08 -8.64 -1.54
C THR A 116 7.57 -8.20 -0.18
N ILE A 117 6.64 -7.88 0.73
CA ILE A 117 6.92 -7.36 2.06
C ILE A 117 7.74 -8.37 2.88
N VAL A 118 7.32 -9.64 2.95
CA VAL A 118 8.05 -10.67 3.72
C VAL A 118 9.42 -11.02 3.12
N ASN A 119 9.65 -10.83 1.82
CA ASN A 119 10.98 -10.98 1.24
C ASN A 119 11.96 -9.93 1.81
N GLY A 120 11.49 -8.70 2.05
CA GLY A 120 12.28 -7.65 2.69
C GLY A 120 12.63 -7.96 4.16
N PHE A 121 11.84 -8.78 4.85
CA PHE A 121 12.12 -9.17 6.23
C PHE A 121 13.47 -9.87 6.39
N ALA A 122 13.79 -10.76 5.44
CA ALA A 122 14.97 -11.61 5.54
C ALA A 122 16.24 -10.75 5.61
N GLY A 123 16.33 -9.70 4.79
CA GLY A 123 17.47 -8.78 4.80
C GLY A 123 17.73 -8.15 6.17
N TYR A 124 16.68 -7.67 6.83
CA TYR A 124 16.80 -7.10 8.18
C TYR A 124 17.07 -8.15 9.26
N LEU A 125 16.50 -9.36 9.14
CA LEU A 125 16.76 -10.45 10.08
C LEU A 125 18.23 -10.91 10.05
N HIS A 126 18.84 -10.90 8.86
CA HIS A 126 20.23 -11.29 8.64
C HIS A 126 21.25 -10.40 9.36
N GLU A 127 20.87 -9.20 9.80
CA GLU A 127 21.69 -8.35 10.68
C GLU A 127 21.85 -8.94 12.09
N PHE A 128 20.99 -9.87 12.49
CA PHE A 128 21.02 -10.52 13.79
C PHE A 128 21.49 -11.98 13.69
N VAL A 129 20.93 -12.72 12.73
CA VAL A 129 21.17 -14.15 12.59
C VAL A 129 21.19 -14.53 11.11
N ALA A 130 22.27 -15.19 10.68
CA ALA A 130 22.36 -15.78 9.35
C ALA A 130 21.64 -17.13 9.31
N ILE A 131 20.41 -17.16 8.81
CA ILE A 131 19.62 -18.38 8.57
C ILE A 131 19.18 -18.47 7.11
N ASP A 132 18.84 -19.66 6.61
CA ASP A 132 18.33 -19.77 5.24
C ASP A 132 17.13 -18.83 4.99
N THR A 133 17.19 -18.05 3.90
CA THR A 133 16.17 -17.04 3.56
C THR A 133 14.80 -17.67 3.34
N GLY A 134 14.74 -18.84 2.70
CA GLY A 134 13.49 -19.56 2.48
C GLY A 134 12.86 -20.02 3.78
N PHE A 135 13.68 -20.51 4.72
CA PHE A 135 13.24 -20.86 6.07
C PHE A 135 12.74 -19.65 6.86
N ALA A 136 13.46 -18.52 6.81
CA ALA A 136 13.06 -17.27 7.47
C ALA A 136 11.69 -16.77 6.98
N ILE A 137 11.51 -16.71 5.65
CA ILE A 137 10.25 -16.32 5.02
C ILE A 137 9.14 -17.29 5.41
N THR A 138 9.39 -18.60 5.34
CA THR A 138 8.38 -19.63 5.69
C THR A 138 7.92 -19.49 7.13
N LEU A 139 8.86 -19.35 8.06
CA LEU A 139 8.56 -19.18 9.48
C LEU A 139 7.73 -17.92 9.72
N LEU A 140 8.14 -16.78 9.14
CA LEU A 140 7.41 -15.52 9.27
C LEU A 140 5.99 -15.64 8.72
N VAL A 141 5.82 -16.17 7.50
CA VAL A 141 4.51 -16.30 6.86
C VAL A 141 3.57 -17.20 7.66
N VAL A 142 4.07 -18.30 8.21
CA VAL A 142 3.28 -19.17 9.09
C VAL A 142 2.85 -18.43 10.35
N LEU A 143 3.76 -17.70 10.99
CA LEU A 143 3.45 -16.90 12.19
C LEU A 143 2.41 -15.81 11.88
N LEU A 144 2.58 -15.06 10.79
CA LEU A 144 1.62 -14.06 10.34
C LEU A 144 0.25 -14.69 10.03
N GLY A 145 0.23 -15.86 9.39
CA GLY A 145 -0.99 -16.60 9.11
C GLY A 145 -1.72 -17.05 10.39
N LEU A 146 -0.98 -17.52 11.39
CA LEU A 146 -1.55 -17.87 12.71
C LEU A 146 -2.11 -16.64 13.43
N VAL A 147 -1.39 -15.51 13.38
CA VAL A 147 -1.83 -14.24 13.97
C VAL A 147 -3.10 -13.72 13.28
N ALA A 148 -3.14 -13.76 11.95
CA ALA A 148 -4.32 -13.40 11.16
C ALA A 148 -5.50 -14.34 11.44
N ALA A 149 -5.25 -15.64 11.57
CA ALA A 149 -6.26 -16.65 11.87
C ALA A 149 -6.85 -16.51 13.28
N TRP A 150 -6.01 -16.19 14.28
CA TRP A 150 -6.45 -15.95 15.67
C TRP A 150 -7.43 -14.79 15.77
N GLY A 151 -7.40 -13.88 14.79
CA GLY A 151 -8.36 -12.79 14.73
C GLY A 151 -7.96 -11.65 15.63
N ILE A 152 -6.77 -11.10 15.37
CA ILE A 152 -6.54 -9.71 15.73
C ILE A 152 -7.55 -8.90 14.94
N ARG A 153 -8.62 -8.52 15.62
CA ARG A 153 -9.53 -7.46 15.20
C ARG A 153 -8.66 -6.22 15.16
N GLU A 154 -8.06 -5.95 14.00
CA GLU A 154 -7.04 -4.92 13.84
C GLU A 154 -7.45 -3.66 14.59
N SER A 155 -6.71 -3.37 15.65
CA SER A 155 -6.87 -2.09 16.31
C SER A 155 -6.09 -1.13 15.43
N VAL A 156 -6.79 -0.30 14.65
CA VAL A 156 -6.22 0.80 13.88
C VAL A 156 -5.26 1.65 14.74
N TRP A 157 -5.48 1.66 16.06
CA TRP A 157 -4.58 2.23 17.06
C TRP A 157 -3.20 1.55 17.15
N LEU A 158 -3.13 0.20 17.15
CA LEU A 158 -1.86 -0.53 17.14
C LEU A 158 -1.09 -0.27 15.85
N ALA A 159 -1.78 -0.35 14.70
CA ALA A 159 -1.19 0.01 13.41
C ALA A 159 -0.63 1.44 13.44
N SER A 160 -1.38 2.39 14.02
CA SER A 160 -0.93 3.78 14.15
C SER A 160 0.31 3.95 15.03
N ILE A 161 0.46 3.16 16.10
CA ILE A 161 1.66 3.18 16.95
C ILE A 161 2.86 2.64 16.20
N ILE A 162 2.66 1.55 15.46
CA ILE A 162 3.73 0.97 14.65
C ILE A 162 4.15 1.98 13.58
N THR A 163 3.22 2.63 12.89
CA THR A 163 3.53 3.72 11.95
C THR A 163 4.33 4.85 12.59
N LEU A 164 4.01 5.26 13.82
CA LEU A 164 4.78 6.29 14.51
C LEU A 164 6.22 5.84 14.77
N LEU A 165 6.42 4.57 15.11
CA LEU A 165 7.73 3.96 15.25
C LEU A 165 8.46 3.87 13.91
N GLU A 166 7.77 3.54 12.82
CA GLU A 166 8.32 3.53 11.45
C GLU A 166 8.80 4.92 11.03
N ILE A 167 7.95 5.95 11.20
CA ILE A 167 8.31 7.34 10.90
C ILE A 167 9.49 7.77 11.78
N GLY A 168 9.47 7.42 13.06
CA GLY A 168 10.58 7.66 13.99
C GLY A 168 11.90 7.03 13.51
N GLY A 169 11.85 5.79 13.03
CA GLY A 169 13.01 5.10 12.43
C GLY A 169 13.55 5.81 11.19
N LEU A 170 12.66 6.26 10.30
CA LEU A 170 13.05 7.01 9.10
C LEU A 170 13.72 8.34 9.45
N VAL A 171 13.19 9.07 10.44
CA VAL A 171 13.80 10.30 10.95
C VAL A 171 15.15 10.00 11.60
N PHE A 172 15.25 8.92 12.38
CA PHE A 172 16.49 8.51 13.03
C PHE A 172 17.61 8.17 12.03
N VAL A 173 17.32 7.37 10.99
CA VAL A 173 18.27 7.11 9.89
C VAL A 173 18.69 8.42 9.23
N SER A 174 17.71 9.28 8.93
CA SER A 174 17.95 10.54 8.23
C SER A 174 18.94 11.43 8.98
N VAL A 175 18.77 11.57 10.30
CA VAL A 175 19.66 12.38 11.15
C VAL A 175 21.08 11.83 11.16
N ILE A 176 21.26 10.52 11.34
CA ILE A 176 22.59 9.89 11.37
C ILE A 176 23.28 10.00 10.01
N ALA A 177 22.55 9.72 8.93
CA ALA A 177 23.10 9.78 7.58
C ALA A 177 23.51 11.23 7.21
N ILE A 178 22.72 12.25 7.60
CA ILE A 178 23.08 13.66 7.42
C ILE A 178 24.37 14.01 8.15
N ASP A 179 24.53 13.57 9.40
CA ASP A 179 25.77 13.77 10.17
C ASP A 179 26.99 13.15 9.45
N GLY A 180 26.82 11.94 8.88
CA GLY A 180 27.84 11.30 8.04
C GLY A 180 28.21 12.07 6.78
N ILE A 181 27.21 12.61 6.09
CA ILE A 181 27.41 13.47 4.90
C ILE A 181 28.19 14.73 5.29
N GLN A 182 27.86 15.36 6.41
CA GLN A 182 28.56 16.56 6.89
C GLN A 182 30.01 16.27 7.25
N ALA A 183 30.29 15.12 7.87
CA ALA A 183 31.64 14.70 8.21
C ALA A 183 32.50 14.34 6.98
N SER A 184 31.90 13.71 5.97
CA SER A 184 32.60 13.21 4.77
C SER A 184 32.66 14.23 3.63
N GLY A 185 31.85 15.28 3.71
CA GLY A 185 31.63 16.25 2.63
C GLY A 185 30.53 15.81 1.66
N ILE A 186 29.86 16.78 1.05
CA ILE A 186 28.84 16.50 0.02
C ILE A 186 29.57 16.02 -1.24
N PRO A 187 29.27 14.81 -1.75
CA PRO A 187 29.93 14.30 -2.95
C PRO A 187 29.60 15.20 -4.15
N THR A 188 30.59 15.45 -5.00
CA THR A 188 30.40 16.17 -6.27
C THR A 188 29.68 15.25 -7.25
N ILE A 189 28.36 15.39 -7.34
CA ILE A 189 27.53 14.62 -8.28
C ILE A 189 27.36 15.45 -9.55
N ASN A 190 27.97 14.99 -10.64
CA ASN A 190 27.73 15.55 -11.96
C ASN A 190 26.38 15.05 -12.48
N PHE A 191 25.33 15.81 -12.22
CA PHE A 191 24.03 15.56 -12.82
C PHE A 191 24.04 16.02 -14.27
N ASP A 192 24.19 15.08 -15.19
CA ASP A 192 23.82 15.34 -16.58
C ASP A 192 22.28 15.29 -16.68
N VAL A 193 21.62 16.40 -16.35
CA VAL A 193 20.16 16.57 -16.49
C VAL A 193 19.79 16.95 -17.93
N SER A 194 20.57 16.50 -18.91
CA SER A 194 20.14 16.58 -20.30
C SER A 194 18.96 15.63 -20.48
N ILE A 195 17.79 16.16 -20.85
CA ILE A 195 16.61 15.36 -21.21
C ILE A 195 16.99 14.52 -22.43
N SER A 196 17.41 13.29 -22.18
CA SER A 196 17.89 12.35 -23.16
C SER A 196 17.31 10.98 -22.82
N THR A 197 17.30 10.07 -23.79
CA THR A 197 16.87 8.68 -23.57
C THR A 197 17.66 8.02 -22.44
N ASN A 198 18.92 8.43 -22.25
CA ASN A 198 19.83 7.91 -21.23
C ASN A 198 19.45 8.37 -19.80
N THR A 199 18.68 9.45 -19.65
CA THR A 199 18.25 9.97 -18.34
C THR A 199 16.79 9.63 -18.03
N LEU A 200 15.90 9.66 -19.03
CA LEU A 200 14.48 9.37 -18.84
C LEU A 200 14.19 7.90 -18.55
N GLY A 201 14.88 6.97 -19.22
CA GLY A 201 14.66 5.52 -19.02
C GLY A 201 14.88 5.08 -17.55
N PRO A 202 16.04 5.38 -16.94
CA PRO A 202 16.30 5.10 -15.52
C PRO A 202 15.27 5.73 -14.57
N ILE A 203 14.87 6.98 -14.82
CA ILE A 203 13.86 7.67 -13.98
C ILE A 203 12.53 6.95 -14.05
N LEU A 204 12.06 6.60 -15.26
CA LEU A 204 10.78 5.91 -15.47
C LEU A 204 10.77 4.53 -14.82
N SER A 205 11.81 3.73 -15.05
CA SER A 205 11.92 2.39 -14.47
C SER A 205 12.04 2.43 -12.94
N GLY A 206 12.85 3.36 -12.40
CA GLY A 206 12.91 3.59 -10.96
C GLY A 206 11.59 4.08 -10.39
N ALA A 207 10.84 4.92 -11.13
CA ALA A 207 9.54 5.42 -10.70
C ALA A 207 8.51 4.29 -10.65
N PHE A 208 8.61 3.27 -11.51
CA PHE A 208 7.69 2.15 -11.52
C PHE A 208 7.84 1.28 -10.27
N LEU A 209 9.08 1.10 -9.83
CA LEU A 209 9.38 0.44 -8.55
C LEU A 209 9.01 1.34 -7.36
N ALA A 210 9.33 2.62 -7.42
CA ALA A 210 8.97 3.57 -6.37
C ALA A 210 7.45 3.73 -6.22
N PHE A 211 6.68 3.54 -7.29
CA PHE A 211 5.22 3.55 -7.25
C PHE A 211 4.67 2.48 -6.30
N TYR A 212 5.31 1.31 -6.21
CA TYR A 212 4.93 0.31 -5.22
C TYR A 212 4.98 0.87 -3.81
N ALA A 213 5.98 1.69 -3.48
CA ALA A 213 6.11 2.27 -2.14
C ALA A 213 4.96 3.23 -1.79
N PHE A 214 4.22 3.75 -2.78
CA PHE A 214 3.05 4.61 -2.60
C PHE A 214 1.71 3.87 -2.53
N ILE A 215 1.71 2.54 -2.74
CA ILE A 215 0.54 1.68 -2.58
C ILE A 215 0.19 1.59 -1.10
N GLY A 216 -1.07 1.79 -0.76
CA GLY A 216 -1.59 1.58 0.60
C GLY A 216 -2.62 2.61 1.05
N PHE A 217 -2.72 3.78 0.41
CA PHE A 217 -3.76 4.75 0.78
C PHE A 217 -5.16 4.29 0.35
N GLU A 218 -5.24 3.48 -0.69
CA GLU A 218 -6.45 2.82 -1.15
C GLU A 218 -7.01 1.87 -0.10
N ASP A 219 -6.18 1.20 0.69
CA ASP A 219 -6.64 0.26 1.73
C ASP A 219 -7.51 0.95 2.80
N MET A 220 -7.35 2.27 2.98
CA MET A 220 -8.21 3.06 3.86
C MET A 220 -9.68 2.95 3.48
N VAL A 221 -10.03 2.79 2.19
CA VAL A 221 -11.44 2.74 1.77
C VAL A 221 -12.16 1.50 2.29
N ASN A 222 -11.42 0.44 2.60
CA ASN A 222 -11.97 -0.82 3.11
C ASN A 222 -12.39 -0.73 4.58
N ILE A 223 -12.02 0.35 5.29
CA ILE A 223 -12.43 0.63 6.68
C ILE A 223 -13.31 1.88 6.79
N ALA A 224 -13.80 2.41 5.66
CA ALA A 224 -14.57 3.66 5.62
C ALA A 224 -15.83 3.65 6.51
N GLU A 225 -16.46 2.49 6.74
CA GLU A 225 -17.64 2.39 7.62
C GLU A 225 -17.31 2.53 9.11
N GLU A 226 -16.05 2.29 9.51
CA GLU A 226 -15.56 2.42 10.88
C GLU A 226 -15.02 3.83 11.18
N VAL A 227 -14.93 4.70 10.17
CA VAL A 227 -14.44 6.08 10.27
C VAL A 227 -15.53 7.03 10.76
N LYS A 228 -15.17 7.91 11.69
CA LYS A 228 -16.01 9.03 12.14
C LYS A 228 -16.10 10.04 11.00
N ASP A 229 -17.32 10.45 10.64
CA ASP A 229 -17.57 11.38 9.52
C ASP A 229 -16.76 11.06 8.25
N PRO A 230 -16.99 9.87 7.65
CA PRO A 230 -16.13 9.35 6.59
C PRO A 230 -16.15 10.25 5.34
N ARG A 231 -17.26 10.94 5.07
CA ARG A 231 -17.36 11.86 3.93
C ARG A 231 -16.34 13.00 3.99
N ARG A 232 -15.98 13.48 5.19
CA ARG A 232 -14.98 14.54 5.39
C ARG A 232 -13.59 14.00 5.74
N ASN A 233 -13.53 12.95 6.54
CA ASN A 233 -12.26 12.45 7.07
C ASN A 233 -11.52 11.53 6.10
N MET A 234 -12.21 10.76 5.25
CA MET A 234 -11.55 9.92 4.24
C MET A 234 -10.72 10.76 3.24
N PRO A 235 -11.28 11.81 2.59
CA PRO A 235 -10.50 12.64 1.67
C PRO A 235 -9.27 13.27 2.32
N ARG A 236 -9.44 13.78 3.55
CA ARG A 236 -8.36 14.43 4.29
C ARG A 236 -7.26 13.44 4.67
N ALA A 237 -7.63 12.25 5.14
CA ALA A 237 -6.66 11.23 5.52
C ALA A 237 -5.83 10.76 4.32
N ILE A 238 -6.48 10.50 3.17
CA ILE A 238 -5.81 10.11 1.92
C ILE A 238 -4.78 11.16 1.51
N MET A 239 -5.17 12.44 1.45
CA MET A 239 -4.27 13.51 1.04
C MET A 239 -3.13 13.75 2.06
N LEU A 240 -3.42 13.68 3.36
CA LEU A 240 -2.40 13.82 4.40
C LEU A 240 -1.39 12.67 4.37
N ALA A 241 -1.85 11.43 4.24
CA ALA A 241 -0.99 10.26 4.19
C ALA A 241 -0.07 10.32 2.96
N LEU A 242 -0.61 10.64 1.77
CA LEU A 242 0.19 10.80 0.57
C LEU A 242 1.20 11.95 0.70
N THR A 243 0.77 13.12 1.18
CA THR A 243 1.67 14.28 1.27
C THR A 243 2.84 14.00 2.21
N VAL A 244 2.56 13.43 3.38
CA VAL A 244 3.59 13.10 4.37
C VAL A 244 4.52 12.00 3.85
N SER A 245 4.00 10.94 3.22
CA SER A 245 4.84 9.89 2.66
C SER A 245 5.71 10.39 1.50
N THR A 246 5.17 11.25 0.62
CA THR A 246 5.96 11.88 -0.45
C THR A 246 7.15 12.66 0.09
N LEU A 247 6.93 13.50 1.12
CA LEU A 247 8.01 14.28 1.72
C LEU A 247 9.07 13.38 2.37
N LEU A 248 8.64 12.35 3.10
CA LEU A 248 9.55 11.38 3.72
C LEU A 248 10.37 10.62 2.67
N TYR A 249 9.72 10.11 1.63
CA TYR A 249 10.39 9.28 0.62
C TYR A 249 11.37 10.06 -0.23
N ILE A 250 11.00 11.26 -0.68
CA ILE A 250 11.93 12.11 -1.43
C ILE A 250 13.10 12.52 -0.53
N GLY A 251 12.83 12.88 0.74
CA GLY A 251 13.87 13.23 1.70
C GLY A 251 14.86 12.08 1.91
N ILE A 252 14.37 10.87 2.17
CA ILE A 252 15.21 9.69 2.37
C ILE A 252 15.94 9.30 1.09
N ALA A 253 15.30 9.39 -0.08
CA ALA A 253 15.96 9.11 -1.35
C ALA A 253 17.14 10.06 -1.59
N ILE A 254 16.99 11.36 -1.29
CA ILE A 254 18.08 12.34 -1.38
C ILE A 254 19.20 11.99 -0.41
N ILE A 255 18.85 11.73 0.86
CA ILE A 255 19.84 11.38 1.89
C ILE A 255 20.59 10.10 1.50
N ALA A 256 19.87 9.09 1.01
CA ALA A 256 20.45 7.79 0.69
C ALA A 256 21.50 7.87 -0.43
N VAL A 257 21.20 8.57 -1.53
CA VAL A 257 22.14 8.73 -2.65
C VAL A 257 23.30 9.68 -2.35
N LEU A 258 23.18 10.53 -1.33
CA LEU A 258 24.26 11.40 -0.86
C LEU A 258 25.15 10.72 0.19
N ALA A 259 24.58 9.81 0.99
CA ALA A 259 25.30 9.15 2.08
C ALA A 259 26.15 7.97 1.61
N ILE A 260 25.68 7.19 0.62
CA ILE A 260 26.32 5.95 0.18
C ILE A 260 26.33 5.85 -1.35
N ASP A 261 27.37 5.23 -1.93
CA ASP A 261 27.44 4.94 -3.37
C ASP A 261 26.21 4.12 -3.81
N PRO A 262 25.49 4.53 -4.87
CA PRO A 262 24.30 3.84 -5.34
C PRO A 262 24.47 2.34 -5.61
N ARG A 263 25.66 1.88 -6.02
CA ARG A 263 25.92 0.46 -6.27
C ARG A 263 25.95 -0.34 -4.97
N GLN A 264 26.60 0.20 -3.94
CA GLN A 264 26.60 -0.41 -2.60
C GLN A 264 25.18 -0.48 -2.04
N LEU A 265 24.41 0.61 -2.15
CA LEU A 265 23.04 0.64 -1.64
C LEU A 265 22.12 -0.34 -2.39
N SER A 266 22.29 -0.48 -3.71
CA SER A 266 21.49 -1.40 -4.53
C SER A 266 21.77 -2.89 -4.26
N GLN A 267 22.90 -3.21 -3.64
CA GLN A 267 23.28 -4.58 -3.28
C GLN A 267 22.87 -4.95 -1.85
N SER A 268 22.41 -3.99 -1.05
CA SER A 268 22.01 -4.22 0.33
C SER A 268 20.60 -4.79 0.42
N SER A 269 20.46 -5.90 1.16
CA SER A 269 19.15 -6.47 1.51
C SER A 269 18.46 -5.72 2.65
N ALA A 270 19.18 -4.84 3.36
CA ALA A 270 18.69 -3.98 4.44
C ALA A 270 19.16 -2.53 4.21
N PRO A 271 18.66 -1.86 3.16
CA PRO A 271 19.26 -0.62 2.66
C PRO A 271 19.24 0.53 3.68
N LEU A 272 18.21 0.63 4.53
CA LEU A 272 18.19 1.66 5.57
C LEU A 272 19.15 1.38 6.73
N ALA A 273 19.44 0.12 7.03
CA ALA A 273 20.46 -0.26 7.99
C ALA A 273 21.87 0.03 7.44
N GLU A 274 22.05 -0.13 6.13
CA GLU A 274 23.28 0.22 5.43
C GLU A 274 23.64 1.70 5.59
N LEU A 275 22.65 2.60 5.53
CA LEU A 275 22.83 4.05 5.70
C LEU A 275 23.46 4.48 7.03
N VAL A 276 23.37 3.64 8.06
CA VAL A 276 23.90 3.93 9.40
C VAL A 276 25.06 3.02 9.80
N ARG A 277 25.46 2.08 8.92
CA ARG A 277 26.47 1.06 9.22
C ARG A 277 27.84 1.64 9.53
N GLY A 278 28.21 2.73 8.84
CA GLY A 278 29.47 3.44 9.07
C GLY A 278 29.54 4.22 10.39
N HIS A 279 28.40 4.40 11.08
CA HIS A 279 28.32 5.25 12.27
C HIS A 279 28.25 4.47 13.57
N SER A 280 27.35 3.47 13.66
CA SER A 280 27.11 2.76 14.92
C SER A 280 26.44 1.40 14.71
N ALA A 281 27.03 0.35 15.30
CA ALA A 281 26.41 -0.97 15.35
C ALA A 281 25.05 -0.95 16.07
N ASN A 282 24.88 -0.10 17.08
CA ASN A 282 23.60 0.06 17.77
C ASN A 282 22.54 0.70 16.86
N ALA A 283 22.95 1.63 15.98
CA ALA A 283 22.03 2.24 15.03
C ALA A 283 21.54 1.22 13.98
N VAL A 284 22.44 0.36 13.48
CA VAL A 284 22.09 -0.77 12.60
C VAL A 284 21.05 -1.67 13.28
N ILE A 285 21.29 -2.08 14.53
CA ILE A 285 20.36 -2.91 15.30
C ILE A 285 18.99 -2.25 15.45
N ILE A 286 18.95 -0.97 15.86
CA ILE A 286 17.68 -0.25 16.06
C ILE A 286 16.88 -0.18 14.77
N ILE A 287 17.53 0.16 13.65
CA ILE A 287 16.87 0.29 12.36
C ILE A 287 16.42 -1.04 11.80
N SER A 288 17.20 -2.11 12.00
CA SER A 288 16.79 -3.44 11.58
C SER A 288 15.60 -3.96 12.38
N LEU A 289 15.53 -3.70 13.69
CA LEU A 289 14.34 -4.01 14.49
C LEU A 289 13.12 -3.23 14.01
N ILE A 290 13.26 -1.93 13.74
CA ILE A 290 12.17 -1.11 13.23
C ILE A 290 11.71 -1.63 11.86
N GLY A 291 12.63 -1.94 10.95
CA GLY A 291 12.33 -2.50 9.63
C GLY A 291 11.61 -3.84 9.70
N MET A 292 12.03 -4.74 10.60
CA MET A 292 11.35 -6.01 10.84
C MET A 292 9.91 -5.81 11.36
N VAL A 293 9.70 -4.88 12.30
CA VAL A 293 8.37 -4.54 12.82
C VAL A 293 7.48 -3.94 11.72
N ALA A 294 8.05 -3.07 10.87
CA ALA A 294 7.36 -2.45 9.76
C ALA A 294 6.88 -3.50 8.73
N VAL A 295 7.76 -4.45 8.40
CA VAL A 295 7.47 -5.57 7.49
C VAL A 295 6.39 -6.49 8.06
N VAL A 296 6.48 -6.84 9.35
CA VAL A 296 5.45 -7.63 10.05
C VAL A 296 4.09 -6.95 9.98
N ASN A 297 4.04 -5.64 10.28
CA ASN A 297 2.82 -4.86 10.26
C ASN A 297 2.21 -4.76 8.85
N GLY A 298 3.02 -4.38 7.85
CA GLY A 298 2.58 -4.26 6.47
C GLY A 298 2.05 -5.57 5.90
N ALA A 299 2.77 -6.70 6.08
CA ALA A 299 2.32 -7.99 5.58
C ALA A 299 1.04 -8.47 6.31
N LEU A 300 0.94 -8.25 7.62
CA LEU A 300 -0.23 -8.67 8.38
C LEU A 300 -1.51 -7.95 7.90
N ILE A 301 -1.43 -6.63 7.69
CA ILE A 301 -2.54 -5.82 7.17
C ILE A 301 -3.00 -6.35 5.81
N GLN A 302 -2.05 -6.65 4.91
CA GLN A 302 -2.36 -7.14 3.57
C GLN A 302 -2.99 -8.54 3.58
N ILE A 303 -2.53 -9.45 4.45
CA ILE A 303 -3.15 -10.77 4.64
C ILE A 303 -4.60 -10.63 5.13
N ILE A 304 -4.83 -9.74 6.09
CA ILE A 304 -6.18 -9.52 6.66
C ILE A 304 -7.09 -8.86 5.64
N MET A 305 -6.61 -7.84 4.91
CA MET A 305 -7.33 -7.17 3.84
C MET A 305 -7.76 -8.18 2.77
N ALA A 306 -6.83 -8.95 2.20
CA ALA A 306 -7.12 -9.92 1.15
C ALA A 306 -8.14 -10.98 1.62
N SER A 307 -8.00 -11.46 2.87
CA SER A 307 -8.93 -12.41 3.48
C SER A 307 -10.34 -11.84 3.62
N ARG A 308 -10.47 -10.55 4.00
CA ARG A 308 -11.76 -9.86 4.15
C ARG A 308 -12.43 -9.60 2.81
N VAL A 309 -11.67 -9.22 1.79
CA VAL A 309 -12.20 -9.03 0.43
C VAL A 309 -12.70 -10.36 -0.14
N LEU A 310 -11.93 -11.45 0.00
CA LEU A 310 -12.36 -12.80 -0.39
C LEU A 310 -13.66 -13.22 0.31
N TYR A 311 -13.75 -13.00 1.62
CA TYR A 311 -14.96 -13.25 2.39
C TYR A 311 -16.16 -12.45 1.86
N GLY A 312 -15.99 -11.14 1.64
CA GLY A 312 -17.04 -10.26 1.11
C GLY A 312 -17.52 -10.69 -0.28
N MET A 313 -16.60 -11.09 -1.16
CA MET A 313 -16.94 -11.64 -2.48
C MET A 313 -17.70 -12.97 -2.37
N ALA A 314 -17.31 -13.86 -1.46
CA ALA A 314 -18.00 -15.13 -1.26
C ALA A 314 -19.45 -14.92 -0.80
N GLN A 315 -19.71 -13.93 0.06
CA GLN A 315 -21.08 -13.58 0.48
C GLN A 315 -21.95 -13.04 -0.66
N GLN A 316 -21.34 -12.45 -1.68
CA GLN A 316 -22.02 -11.96 -2.87
C GLN A 316 -22.11 -13.03 -3.99
N GLY A 317 -21.67 -14.26 -3.73
CA GLY A 317 -21.62 -15.34 -4.73
C GLY A 317 -20.59 -15.10 -5.84
N ASN A 318 -19.58 -14.26 -5.58
CA ASN A 318 -18.48 -13.91 -6.49
C ASN A 318 -17.21 -14.75 -6.24
N ALA A 319 -17.19 -15.57 -5.19
CA ALA A 319 -16.13 -16.49 -4.85
C ALA A 319 -16.72 -17.81 -4.25
N PRO A 320 -15.93 -18.90 -4.16
CA PRO A 320 -16.41 -20.16 -3.57
C PRO A 320 -17.01 -19.96 -2.17
N LYS A 321 -18.15 -20.61 -1.90
CA LYS A 321 -18.92 -20.44 -0.65
C LYS A 321 -18.10 -20.75 0.61
N GLN A 322 -17.12 -21.64 0.51
CA GLN A 322 -16.23 -22.05 1.59
C GLN A 322 -15.40 -20.87 2.13
N LEU A 323 -15.04 -19.91 1.26
CA LEU A 323 -14.28 -18.71 1.64
C LEU A 323 -15.15 -17.69 2.41
N GLY A 324 -16.48 -17.82 2.31
CA GLY A 324 -17.45 -17.02 3.05
C GLY A 324 -17.77 -17.54 4.45
N GLN A 325 -17.11 -18.61 4.91
CA GLN A 325 -17.35 -19.19 6.23
C GLN A 325 -16.48 -18.51 7.29
N VAL A 326 -17.10 -18.13 8.40
CA VAL A 326 -16.43 -17.49 9.54
C VAL A 326 -16.30 -18.51 10.68
N ASN A 327 -15.12 -18.59 11.29
CA ASN A 327 -14.88 -19.40 12.47
C ASN A 327 -15.66 -18.85 13.68
N ARG A 328 -16.33 -19.74 14.44
CA ARG A 328 -17.20 -19.35 15.55
C ARG A 328 -16.45 -18.73 16.74
N THR A 329 -15.19 -19.12 16.95
CA THR A 329 -14.37 -18.69 18.09
C THR A 329 -13.63 -17.41 17.78
N THR A 330 -12.87 -17.38 16.68
CA THR A 330 -12.03 -16.22 16.30
C THR A 330 -12.80 -15.15 15.53
N ARG A 331 -13.99 -15.47 15.01
CA ARG A 331 -14.80 -14.59 14.15
C ARG A 331 -14.06 -14.12 12.89
N THR A 332 -13.12 -14.93 12.40
CA THR A 332 -12.35 -14.68 11.18
C THR A 332 -12.70 -15.66 10.05
N PRO A 333 -12.54 -15.25 8.77
CA PRO A 333 -12.77 -16.11 7.62
C PRO A 333 -11.57 -17.06 7.39
N LEU A 334 -11.45 -18.10 8.23
CA LEU A 334 -10.26 -18.95 8.30
C LEU A 334 -9.86 -19.58 6.95
N HIS A 335 -10.82 -20.06 6.15
CA HIS A 335 -10.52 -20.64 4.84
C HIS A 335 -9.94 -19.61 3.86
N ALA A 336 -10.42 -18.36 3.91
CA ALA A 336 -9.87 -17.29 3.09
C ALA A 336 -8.45 -16.94 3.55
N THR A 337 -8.21 -16.87 4.86
CA THR A 337 -6.87 -16.63 5.41
C THR A 337 -5.88 -17.73 5.06
N VAL A 338 -6.27 -19.00 5.18
CA VAL A 338 -5.42 -20.13 4.79
C VAL A 338 -5.09 -20.07 3.29
N LEU A 339 -6.06 -19.78 2.43
CA LEU A 339 -5.81 -19.63 1.00
C LEU A 339 -4.82 -18.50 0.70
N VAL A 340 -5.01 -17.33 1.32
CA VAL A 340 -4.11 -16.17 1.17
C VAL A 340 -2.70 -16.52 1.63
N VAL A 341 -2.55 -17.15 2.79
CA VAL A 341 -1.24 -17.55 3.35
C VAL A 341 -0.54 -18.57 2.47
N ILE A 342 -1.26 -19.55 1.91
CA ILE A 342 -0.69 -20.54 0.98
C ILE A 342 -0.19 -19.85 -0.29
N LEU A 343 -1.01 -19.01 -0.91
CA LEU A 343 -0.63 -18.31 -2.13
C LEU A 343 0.54 -17.35 -1.89
N LEU A 344 0.50 -16.61 -0.78
CA LEU A 344 1.60 -15.75 -0.33
C LEU A 344 2.88 -16.56 -0.20
N LEU A 345 2.86 -17.69 0.53
CA LEU A 345 4.04 -18.52 0.74
C LEU A 345 4.63 -19.02 -0.58
N VAL A 346 3.77 -19.48 -1.50
CA VAL A 346 4.20 -19.91 -2.84
C VAL A 346 4.90 -18.77 -3.57
N PHE A 347 4.27 -17.59 -3.66
CA PHE A 347 4.86 -16.46 -4.36
C PHE A 347 6.13 -15.94 -3.71
N ALA A 348 6.17 -15.87 -2.37
CA ALA A 348 7.33 -15.37 -1.63
C ALA A 348 8.56 -16.27 -1.78
N LEU A 349 8.37 -17.58 -1.96
CA LEU A 349 9.47 -18.54 -2.14
C LEU A 349 9.88 -18.74 -3.61
N TRP A 350 8.98 -18.49 -4.57
CA TRP A 350 9.25 -18.76 -6.00
C TRP A 350 9.63 -17.53 -6.80
N LEU A 351 9.17 -16.34 -6.42
CA LEU A 351 9.39 -15.12 -7.20
C LEU A 351 10.35 -14.18 -6.48
N PRO A 352 11.28 -13.54 -7.21
CA PRO A 352 12.17 -12.56 -6.61
C PRO A 352 11.39 -11.30 -6.23
N LEU A 353 11.88 -10.61 -5.20
CA LEU A 353 11.31 -9.37 -4.64
C LEU A 353 10.94 -8.36 -5.73
N LEU A 354 11.86 -8.12 -6.67
CA LEU A 354 11.65 -7.17 -7.76
C LEU A 354 10.47 -7.56 -8.67
N THR A 355 10.33 -8.84 -9.01
CA THR A 355 9.19 -9.33 -9.81
C THR A 355 7.88 -9.18 -9.05
N LEU A 356 7.86 -9.47 -7.75
CA LEU A 356 6.68 -9.30 -6.91
C LEU A 356 6.24 -7.82 -6.82
N ALA A 357 7.19 -6.91 -6.62
CA ALA A 357 6.93 -5.47 -6.63
C ALA A 357 6.37 -5.01 -7.98
N THR A 358 6.99 -5.44 -9.08
CA THR A 358 6.56 -5.11 -10.44
C THR A 358 5.15 -5.60 -10.75
N ILE A 359 4.83 -6.87 -10.46
CA ILE A 359 3.48 -7.44 -10.67
C ILE A 359 2.44 -6.67 -9.84
N THR A 360 2.77 -6.34 -8.59
CA THR A 360 1.88 -5.56 -7.72
C THR A 360 1.60 -4.18 -8.31
N SER A 361 2.64 -3.46 -8.77
CA SER A 361 2.48 -2.16 -9.44
C SER A 361 1.60 -2.26 -10.68
N PHE A 362 1.79 -3.29 -11.53
CA PHE A 362 0.96 -3.51 -12.71
C PHE A 362 -0.53 -3.69 -12.39
N ILE A 363 -0.85 -4.60 -11.46
CA ILE A 363 -2.24 -4.86 -11.07
C ILE A 363 -2.86 -3.60 -10.46
N THR A 364 -2.09 -2.88 -9.65
CA THR A 364 -2.54 -1.65 -8.98
C THR A 364 -2.81 -0.52 -9.98
N LEU A 365 -1.92 -0.29 -10.94
CA LEU A 365 -2.13 0.70 -12.01
C LEU A 365 -3.35 0.37 -12.88
N ALA A 366 -3.60 -0.92 -13.14
CA ALA A 366 -4.80 -1.36 -13.85
C ALA A 366 -6.08 -1.03 -13.04
N ILE A 367 -6.08 -1.30 -11.73
CA ILE A 367 -7.19 -0.94 -10.83
C ILE A 367 -7.36 0.57 -10.75
N PHE A 368 -6.28 1.33 -10.62
CA PHE A 368 -6.33 2.79 -10.57
C PHE A 368 -6.88 3.38 -11.86
N SER A 369 -6.47 2.84 -13.01
CA SER A 369 -7.07 3.19 -14.32
C SER A 369 -8.58 2.93 -14.33
N ALA A 370 -9.03 1.80 -13.78
CA ALA A 370 -10.47 1.51 -13.64
C ALA A 370 -11.17 2.48 -12.67
N MET A 371 -10.53 2.90 -11.58
CA MET A 371 -11.08 3.90 -10.64
C MET A 371 -11.21 5.28 -11.25
N HIS A 372 -10.22 5.71 -12.04
CA HIS A 372 -10.28 6.95 -12.81
C HIS A 372 -11.46 6.95 -13.78
N LEU A 373 -11.63 5.86 -14.54
CA LEU A 373 -12.77 5.71 -15.43
C LEU A 373 -14.11 5.67 -14.68
N THR A 374 -14.14 5.04 -13.50
CA THR A 374 -15.30 4.97 -12.61
C THR A 374 -15.72 6.37 -12.18
N LEU A 375 -14.79 7.18 -11.68
CA LEU A 375 -15.09 8.55 -11.26
C LEU A 375 -15.51 9.42 -12.44
N TRP A 376 -14.80 9.35 -13.57
CA TRP A 376 -15.18 10.05 -14.80
C TRP A 376 -16.62 9.73 -15.21
N ARG A 377 -16.98 8.44 -15.28
CA ARG A 377 -18.33 7.99 -15.67
C ARG A 377 -19.40 8.51 -14.73
N LEU A 378 -19.17 8.46 -13.42
CA LEU A 378 -20.11 8.97 -12.42
C LEU A 378 -20.36 10.47 -12.55
N LYS A 379 -19.33 11.24 -12.93
CA LYS A 379 -19.44 12.69 -13.15
C LYS A 379 -20.16 13.01 -14.45
N VAL A 380 -19.88 12.29 -15.53
CA VAL A 380 -20.56 12.48 -16.84
C VAL A 380 -22.06 12.16 -16.75
N LEU A 381 -22.43 11.17 -15.94
CA LEU A 381 -23.83 10.83 -15.68
C LEU A 381 -24.55 11.81 -14.74
N ASP A 382 -23.86 12.88 -14.30
CA ASP A 382 -24.35 13.88 -13.34
C ASP A 382 -25.02 13.27 -12.10
N VAL A 383 -24.40 12.21 -11.56
CA VAL A 383 -24.92 11.54 -10.37
C VAL A 383 -24.78 12.49 -9.20
N LYS A 384 -25.92 13.04 -8.74
CA LYS A 384 -26.01 13.88 -7.54
C LYS A 384 -25.28 13.20 -6.38
N SER A 385 -24.45 13.96 -5.68
CA SER A 385 -23.66 13.44 -4.58
C SER A 385 -23.50 14.44 -3.45
N ASP A 386 -23.58 13.96 -2.21
CA ASP A 386 -23.26 14.73 -1.00
C ASP A 386 -21.76 14.64 -0.66
N ALA A 387 -20.91 14.44 -1.66
CA ALA A 387 -19.46 14.46 -1.47
C ALA A 387 -19.02 15.85 -1.00
N THR A 388 -18.05 15.86 -0.09
CA THR A 388 -17.50 17.09 0.50
C THR A 388 -16.37 17.67 -0.34
N VAL A 389 -15.81 16.85 -1.24
CA VAL A 389 -14.82 17.24 -2.24
C VAL A 389 -15.35 16.87 -3.63
N ASN A 390 -15.12 17.73 -4.62
CA ASN A 390 -15.52 17.52 -6.00
C ASN A 390 -14.43 18.12 -6.91
N TYR A 391 -13.56 17.28 -7.45
CA TYR A 391 -12.46 17.71 -8.29
C TYR A 391 -12.93 17.94 -9.74
N PRO A 392 -12.27 18.78 -10.54
CA PRO A 392 -12.64 18.96 -11.94
C PRO A 392 -12.58 17.66 -12.77
N LEU A 393 -13.38 17.56 -13.85
CA LEU A 393 -13.43 16.38 -14.72
C LEU A 393 -12.07 16.02 -15.36
N TRP A 394 -11.18 17.01 -15.55
CA TRP A 394 -9.85 16.76 -16.12
C TRP A 394 -8.97 15.90 -15.20
N VAL A 395 -9.22 15.87 -13.88
CA VAL A 395 -8.43 15.10 -12.90
C VAL A 395 -8.53 13.58 -13.14
N PRO A 396 -9.72 12.95 -13.18
CA PRO A 396 -9.80 11.53 -13.49
C PRO A 396 -9.37 11.21 -14.93
N VAL A 397 -9.52 12.13 -15.90
CA VAL A 397 -9.07 11.90 -17.28
C VAL A 397 -7.54 11.86 -17.37
N THR A 398 -6.87 12.84 -16.76
CA THR A 398 -5.39 12.86 -16.69
C THR A 398 -4.86 11.69 -15.87
N GLY A 399 -5.50 11.38 -14.73
CA GLY A 399 -5.17 10.20 -13.93
C GLY A 399 -5.26 8.89 -14.71
N PHE A 400 -6.30 8.71 -15.54
CA PHE A 400 -6.44 7.56 -16.42
C PHE A 400 -5.30 7.47 -17.44
N ILE A 401 -5.03 8.58 -18.15
CA ILE A 401 -3.98 8.63 -19.19
C ILE A 401 -2.60 8.35 -18.57
N ILE A 402 -2.30 8.95 -17.42
CA ILE A 402 -1.02 8.77 -16.74
C ILE A 402 -0.89 7.34 -16.22
N SER A 403 -1.90 6.79 -15.54
CA SER A 403 -1.82 5.44 -14.97
C SER A 403 -1.70 4.37 -16.07
N LEU A 404 -2.53 4.47 -17.11
CA LEU A 404 -2.50 3.53 -18.23
C LEU A 404 -1.22 3.71 -19.06
N GLY A 405 -0.83 4.95 -19.35
CA GLY A 405 0.36 5.25 -20.13
C GLY A 405 1.64 4.78 -19.44
N PHE A 406 1.75 5.00 -18.13
CA PHE A 406 2.87 4.54 -17.32
C PHE A 406 2.96 3.01 -17.29
N MET A 407 1.82 2.34 -17.09
CA MET A 407 1.73 0.88 -17.16
C MET A 407 2.15 0.33 -18.53
N LEU A 408 1.69 0.93 -19.62
CA LEU A 408 2.04 0.50 -20.98
C LEU A 408 3.51 0.78 -21.33
N THR A 409 4.06 1.88 -20.83
CA THR A 409 5.46 2.24 -21.07
C THR A 409 6.39 1.24 -20.41
N GLU A 410 6.12 0.83 -19.17
CA GLU A 410 6.94 -0.20 -18.51
C GLU A 410 6.86 -1.56 -19.21
N LEU A 411 5.71 -1.90 -19.80
CA LEU A 411 5.51 -3.13 -20.58
C LEU A 411 6.21 -3.11 -21.95
N LEU A 412 6.59 -1.92 -22.44
CA LEU A 412 7.36 -1.76 -23.69
C LEU A 412 8.87 -1.67 -23.43
N ILE A 413 9.27 -1.29 -22.22
CA ILE A 413 10.69 -1.14 -21.83
C ILE A 413 11.30 -2.48 -21.38
N ASN A 414 10.50 -3.36 -20.76
CA ASN A 414 10.90 -4.72 -20.37
C ASN A 414 10.29 -5.76 -21.30
#